data_AF-A0A0M8N9L6-F1
#
_entry.id   AF-A0A0M8N9L6-F1
#
_cell.length_a   1.000
_cell.length_b   1.000
_cell.length_c   1.000
_cell.angle_alpha   90.00
_cell.angle_beta   90.00
_cell.angle_gamma   90.00
#
_symmetry.space_group_name_H-M   'P 1'
#
loop_
_entity.id
_entity.type
_entity.pdbx_description
1 polymer ?
#
loop_
_entity_poly.entity_id
_entity_poly.type
_entity_poly.pdbx_seq_one_letter_code
_entity_poly.pdbx_strand_id
1 'polypeptide(L)'
;MAAVAKTAARQLPGFKLGQKQVFLPNHVITFLRKEHLPPNEACFQVPLRFTKFDLRDYLWNLYGVEVTKVRSYVKQQPLMQRNDHSRSWYRPQPLKVMTVELAQPFQWPEVPEDLAPWSKELWDMRKESQEEQNEQQVQMQKGQIPLISRLAQSKQRKELASLAGQMLRGEVEWTNNVVLDPKWDKILEKKAKAKAEGEAAAGPTAPKEST
;
A
#
# COMPACT_ATOMS: atom_id res chain seq x y z
N MET A 1 -28.24 48.19 -16.19
CA MET A 1 -29.28 47.21 -15.83
C MET A 1 -29.65 46.21 -16.95
N ALA A 2 -29.13 46.30 -18.19
CA ALA A 2 -29.43 45.33 -19.25
C ALA A 2 -28.45 44.13 -19.35
N ALA A 3 -27.29 44.20 -18.69
CA ALA A 3 -26.24 43.16 -18.81
C ALA A 3 -26.47 41.92 -17.93
N VAL A 4 -27.37 41.99 -16.95
CA VAL A 4 -27.67 40.89 -16.01
C VAL A 4 -28.82 40.01 -16.52
N ALA A 5 -29.67 40.49 -17.43
CA ALA A 5 -30.79 39.69 -17.96
C ALA A 5 -30.36 38.58 -18.95
N LYS A 6 -29.06 38.50 -19.29
CA LYS A 6 -28.48 37.40 -20.08
C LYS A 6 -27.94 36.24 -19.22
N THR A 7 -28.05 36.32 -17.89
CA THR A 7 -27.75 35.18 -17.02
C THR A 7 -28.97 34.27 -16.94
N ALA A 8 -28.83 33.06 -17.49
CA ALA A 8 -29.67 31.89 -17.25
C ALA A 8 -31.00 31.73 -18.01
N ALA A 9 -31.05 32.14 -19.29
CA ALA A 9 -31.67 31.20 -20.23
C ALA A 9 -30.75 29.97 -20.25
N ARG A 10 -31.04 28.95 -19.42
CA ARG A 10 -30.34 27.66 -19.48
C ARG A 10 -30.32 27.29 -20.95
N GLN A 11 -29.12 27.28 -21.57
CA GLN A 11 -29.02 26.87 -22.96
C GLN A 11 -29.75 25.53 -23.06
N LEU A 12 -30.64 25.39 -24.03
CA LEU A 12 -31.30 24.12 -24.21
C LEU A 12 -30.19 23.11 -24.55
N PRO A 13 -30.16 21.94 -23.89
CA PRO A 13 -29.14 20.96 -24.20
C PRO A 13 -29.17 20.62 -25.69
N GLY A 14 -27.99 20.40 -26.28
CA GLY A 14 -27.86 19.90 -27.65
C GLY A 14 -28.40 18.48 -27.87
N PHE A 15 -29.17 17.93 -26.92
CA PHE A 15 -29.78 16.61 -26.96
C PHE A 15 -31.17 16.64 -26.31
N LYS A 16 -32.00 15.67 -26.68
CA LYS A 16 -33.35 15.52 -26.12
C LYS A 16 -33.28 15.01 -24.68
N LEU A 17 -33.87 15.76 -23.75
CA LEU A 17 -34.01 15.37 -22.35
C LEU A 17 -35.02 14.23 -22.18
N GLY A 18 -34.78 13.40 -21.17
CA GLY A 18 -35.70 12.35 -20.76
C GLY A 18 -36.97 12.93 -20.12
N GLN A 19 -38.07 12.19 -20.18
CA GLN A 19 -39.33 12.57 -19.52
C GLN A 19 -39.37 12.17 -18.04
N LYS A 20 -38.61 11.13 -17.67
CA LYS A 20 -38.57 10.62 -16.30
C LYS A 20 -37.66 11.48 -15.44
N GLN A 21 -38.27 12.22 -14.52
CA GLN A 21 -37.54 13.08 -13.60
C GLN A 21 -37.04 12.28 -12.39
N VAL A 22 -35.74 12.35 -12.12
CA VAL A 22 -35.11 11.76 -10.94
C VAL A 22 -34.58 12.89 -10.09
N PHE A 23 -35.31 13.23 -9.02
CA PHE A 23 -34.97 14.36 -8.15
C PHE A 23 -33.79 14.05 -7.20
N LEU A 24 -33.67 12.79 -6.77
CA LEU A 24 -32.69 12.36 -5.77
C LEU A 24 -31.89 11.15 -6.30
N PRO A 25 -30.88 11.38 -7.16
CA PRO A 25 -30.07 10.30 -7.70
C PRO A 25 -29.07 9.75 -6.65
N ASN A 26 -29.13 8.45 -6.38
CA ASN A 26 -28.21 7.75 -5.45
C ASN A 26 -26.97 7.18 -6.15
N HIS A 27 -26.50 7.83 -7.22
CA HIS A 27 -25.43 7.30 -8.07
C HIS A 27 -24.09 7.96 -7.71
N VAL A 28 -23.07 7.14 -7.51
CA VAL A 28 -21.68 7.61 -7.35
C VAL A 28 -20.97 7.41 -8.68
N ILE A 29 -20.37 8.48 -9.19
CA ILE A 29 -19.59 8.48 -10.42
C ILE A 29 -18.19 8.97 -10.08
N THR A 30 -17.18 8.21 -10.49
CA THR A 30 -15.78 8.53 -10.23
C THR A 30 -15.13 8.99 -11.52
N PHE A 31 -14.54 10.18 -11.51
CA PHE A 31 -13.75 10.66 -12.64
C PHE A 31 -12.35 10.02 -12.59
N LEU A 32 -11.97 9.32 -13.66
CA LEU A 32 -10.73 8.55 -13.75
C LEU A 32 -9.67 9.33 -14.52
N ARG A 33 -8.46 9.39 -13.98
CA ARG A 33 -7.27 9.89 -14.67
C ARG A 33 -6.74 8.80 -15.61
N LYS A 34 -6.58 9.13 -16.90
CA LYS A 34 -5.90 8.29 -17.90
C LYS A 34 -5.01 9.19 -18.77
N GLU A 35 -3.73 8.84 -18.87
CA GLU A 35 -2.72 9.71 -19.50
C GLU A 35 -2.68 9.60 -21.02
N HIS A 36 -3.13 8.47 -21.59
CA HIS A 36 -3.13 8.23 -23.04
C HIS A 36 -4.38 8.76 -23.76
N LEU A 37 -5.33 9.36 -23.03
CA LEU A 37 -6.52 9.92 -23.65
C LEU A 37 -6.22 11.31 -24.23
N PRO A 38 -6.86 11.68 -25.36
CA PRO A 38 -6.80 13.05 -25.82
C PRO A 38 -7.50 13.98 -24.80
N PRO A 39 -7.14 15.28 -24.73
CA PRO A 39 -7.75 16.24 -23.80
C PRO A 39 -9.27 16.42 -23.97
N ASN A 40 -9.81 16.04 -25.12
CA ASN A 40 -11.24 16.09 -25.38
C ASN A 40 -11.98 14.90 -24.75
N GLU A 41 -11.28 13.90 -24.20
CA GLU A 41 -11.89 12.69 -23.66
C GLU A 41 -11.72 12.57 -22.15
N ALA A 42 -12.84 12.33 -21.47
CA ALA A 42 -12.91 12.07 -20.05
C ALA A 42 -13.42 10.66 -19.76
N CYS A 43 -12.79 9.94 -18.84
CA CYS A 43 -13.23 8.60 -18.43
C CYS A 43 -13.89 8.62 -17.05
N PHE A 44 -15.06 8.00 -16.93
CA PHE A 44 -15.79 7.87 -15.69
C PHE A 44 -16.05 6.40 -15.36
N GLN A 45 -15.83 6.02 -14.10
CA GLN A 45 -16.40 4.79 -13.54
C GLN A 45 -17.82 5.11 -13.11
N VAL A 46 -18.78 4.33 -13.62
CA VAL A 46 -20.21 4.54 -13.37
C VAL A 46 -20.85 3.25 -12.83
N PRO A 47 -22.02 3.34 -12.18
CA PRO A 47 -22.77 2.16 -11.80
C PRO A 47 -23.15 1.28 -13.01
N LEU A 48 -23.24 -0.04 -12.83
CA LEU A 48 -23.49 -0.96 -13.94
C LEU A 48 -24.82 -0.68 -14.68
N ARG A 49 -25.84 -0.23 -13.93
CA ARG A 49 -27.18 0.12 -14.44
C ARG A 49 -27.22 1.43 -15.23
N PHE A 50 -26.17 2.25 -15.15
CA PHE A 50 -26.16 3.60 -15.70
C PHE A 50 -26.07 3.57 -17.24
N THR A 51 -26.94 4.28 -17.95
CA THR A 51 -26.93 4.30 -19.43
C THR A 51 -26.09 5.45 -19.99
N LYS A 52 -25.80 5.41 -21.30
CA LYS A 52 -25.06 6.49 -21.98
C LYS A 52 -25.83 7.82 -21.95
N PHE A 53 -27.16 7.73 -22.03
CA PHE A 53 -28.04 8.90 -21.96
C PHE A 53 -28.08 9.46 -20.55
N ASP A 54 -28.12 8.60 -19.53
CA ASP A 54 -28.08 9.04 -18.13
C ASP A 54 -26.79 9.79 -17.81
N LEU A 55 -25.63 9.33 -18.30
CA LEU A 55 -24.36 10.04 -18.06
C LEU A 55 -24.32 11.40 -18.74
N ARG A 56 -24.78 11.49 -19.98
CA ARG A 56 -24.88 12.76 -20.70
C ARG A 56 -25.79 13.74 -19.97
N ASP A 57 -26.98 13.28 -19.57
CA ASP A 57 -27.96 14.08 -18.83
C ASP A 57 -27.43 14.50 -17.46
N TYR A 58 -26.76 13.59 -16.76
CA TYR A 58 -26.20 13.83 -15.43
C TYR A 58 -25.08 14.88 -15.45
N LEU A 59 -24.13 14.76 -16.38
CA LEU A 59 -23.04 15.73 -16.53
C LEU A 59 -23.57 17.12 -16.92
N TRP A 60 -24.61 17.19 -17.76
CA TRP A 60 -25.22 18.45 -18.15
C TRP A 60 -26.01 19.10 -17.00
N ASN A 61 -26.92 18.37 -16.36
CA ASN A 61 -27.84 18.94 -15.37
C ASN A 61 -27.16 19.27 -14.04
N LEU A 62 -26.20 18.44 -13.59
CA LEU A 62 -25.52 18.65 -12.30
C LEU A 62 -24.22 19.43 -12.44
N TYR A 63 -23.42 19.17 -13.48
CA TYR A 63 -22.08 19.78 -13.63
C TYR A 63 -22.01 20.84 -14.73
N GLY A 64 -23.06 21.02 -15.54
CA GLY A 64 -23.06 21.99 -16.64
C GLY A 64 -22.10 21.64 -17.79
N VAL A 65 -21.70 20.37 -17.91
CA VAL A 65 -20.69 19.94 -18.89
C VAL A 65 -21.38 19.42 -20.16
N GLU A 66 -21.03 20.02 -21.29
CA GLU A 66 -21.50 19.58 -22.61
C GLU A 66 -20.69 18.39 -23.14
N VAL A 67 -21.44 17.42 -23.65
CA VAL A 67 -20.90 16.14 -24.10
C VAL A 67 -21.41 15.83 -25.51
N THR A 68 -20.49 15.63 -26.44
CA THR A 68 -20.79 15.27 -27.82
C THR A 68 -21.15 13.80 -27.94
N LYS A 69 -20.30 12.91 -27.42
CA LYS A 69 -20.45 11.46 -27.58
C LYS A 69 -20.06 10.71 -26.32
N VAL A 70 -20.76 9.60 -26.07
CA VAL A 70 -20.49 8.72 -24.93
C VAL A 70 -20.24 7.29 -25.43
N ARG A 71 -19.09 6.75 -25.07
CA ARG A 71 -18.70 5.36 -25.30
C ARG A 71 -18.72 4.64 -23.95
N SER A 72 -19.13 3.38 -23.93
CA SER A 72 -19.22 2.60 -22.69
C SER A 72 -18.72 1.19 -22.92
N TYR A 73 -17.96 0.67 -21.96
CA TYR A 73 -17.59 -0.74 -21.92
C TYR A 73 -17.73 -1.27 -20.49
N VAL A 74 -17.92 -2.59 -20.39
CA VAL A 74 -18.04 -3.30 -19.12
C VAL A 74 -16.79 -4.15 -18.95
N LYS A 75 -15.95 -3.79 -17.97
CA LYS A 75 -14.74 -4.53 -17.63
C LYS A 75 -15.11 -5.67 -16.67
N GLN A 76 -14.96 -6.90 -17.14
CA GLN A 76 -15.10 -8.06 -16.28
C GLN A 76 -13.94 -8.12 -15.27
N GLN A 77 -14.26 -8.49 -14.03
CA GLN A 77 -13.27 -8.72 -12.98
C GLN A 77 -12.82 -10.19 -13.02
N PRO A 78 -11.56 -10.49 -12.67
CA PRO A 78 -11.08 -11.87 -12.53
C PRO A 78 -11.85 -12.61 -11.41
N LEU A 79 -11.80 -13.94 -11.41
CA LEU A 79 -12.35 -14.70 -10.29
C LEU A 79 -11.53 -14.38 -9.03
N MET A 80 -12.25 -14.18 -7.93
CA MET A 80 -11.68 -13.96 -6.61
C MET A 80 -12.17 -15.03 -5.65
N GLN A 81 -11.33 -15.38 -4.69
CA GLN A 81 -11.71 -16.22 -3.58
C GLN A 81 -12.43 -15.34 -2.53
N ARG A 82 -13.49 -15.84 -1.87
CA ARG A 82 -14.21 -15.05 -0.84
C ARG A 82 -13.33 -14.76 0.37
N ASN A 83 -12.66 -15.81 0.86
CA ASN A 83 -11.71 -15.79 1.95
C ASN A 83 -10.52 -16.67 1.54
N ASP A 84 -9.31 -16.35 1.99
CA ASP A 84 -8.09 -17.09 1.64
C ASP A 84 -8.16 -18.59 1.97
N HIS A 85 -8.98 -18.95 2.97
CA HIS A 85 -9.16 -20.33 3.44
C HIS A 85 -10.38 -21.05 2.82
N SER A 86 -11.23 -20.34 2.06
CA SER A 86 -12.48 -20.90 1.52
C SER A 86 -12.31 -21.34 0.08
N ARG A 87 -12.67 -22.58 -0.28
CA ARG A 87 -12.67 -23.03 -1.68
C ARG A 87 -13.77 -22.38 -2.55
N SER A 88 -14.50 -21.40 -2.02
CA SER A 88 -15.55 -20.67 -2.74
C SER A 88 -14.94 -19.58 -3.60
N TRP A 89 -14.90 -19.84 -4.91
CA TRP A 89 -14.57 -18.87 -5.94
C TRP A 89 -15.83 -18.17 -6.42
N TYR A 90 -15.76 -16.86 -6.61
CA TYR A 90 -16.82 -16.08 -7.21
C TYR A 90 -16.22 -15.04 -8.15
N ARG A 91 -17.06 -14.53 -9.06
CA ARG A 91 -16.68 -13.39 -9.89
C ARG A 91 -17.25 -12.12 -9.25
N PRO A 92 -16.42 -11.12 -8.91
CA PRO A 92 -16.91 -9.82 -8.46
C PRO A 92 -17.76 -9.13 -9.53
N GLN A 93 -18.59 -8.18 -9.10
CA GLN A 93 -19.40 -7.39 -10.03
C GLN A 93 -18.50 -6.67 -11.05
N PRO A 94 -18.83 -6.70 -12.35
CA PRO A 94 -18.02 -6.03 -13.36
C PRO A 94 -18.09 -4.50 -13.19
N LEU A 95 -17.01 -3.84 -13.56
CA LEU A 95 -16.91 -2.38 -13.52
C LEU A 95 -17.33 -1.78 -14.86
N LYS A 96 -18.26 -0.83 -14.84
CA LYS A 96 -18.66 -0.09 -16.05
C LYS A 96 -17.86 1.19 -16.14
N VAL A 97 -17.18 1.36 -17.26
CA VAL A 97 -16.40 2.57 -17.56
C VAL A 97 -17.00 3.22 -18.80
N MET A 98 -17.21 4.52 -18.71
CA MET A 98 -17.68 5.34 -19.82
C MET A 98 -16.63 6.37 -20.20
N THR A 99 -16.35 6.49 -21.49
CA THR A 99 -15.51 7.56 -22.05
C THR A 99 -16.41 8.56 -22.75
N VAL A 100 -16.19 9.82 -22.45
CA VAL A 100 -17.03 10.94 -22.85
C VAL A 100 -16.18 11.88 -23.69
N GLU A 101 -16.63 12.20 -24.90
CA GLU A 101 -16.06 13.26 -25.72
C GLU A 101 -16.70 14.60 -25.29
N LEU A 102 -15.89 15.43 -24.63
CA LEU A 102 -16.25 16.74 -24.10
C LEU A 102 -16.28 17.79 -25.22
N ALA A 103 -17.15 18.78 -25.09
CA ALA A 103 -17.14 19.95 -25.99
C ALA A 103 -15.94 20.88 -25.70
N GLN A 104 -15.56 20.99 -24.42
CA GLN A 104 -14.40 21.74 -23.97
C GLN A 104 -13.29 20.78 -23.55
N PRO A 105 -12.04 20.98 -24.00
CA PRO A 105 -10.93 20.14 -23.60
C PRO A 105 -10.66 20.28 -22.09
N PHE A 106 -10.30 19.18 -21.46
CA PHE A 106 -9.86 19.13 -20.08
C PHE A 106 -8.59 18.31 -19.96
N GLN A 107 -7.59 18.88 -19.31
CA GLN A 107 -6.34 18.20 -18.97
C GLN A 107 -6.22 18.11 -17.44
N TRP A 108 -5.87 16.94 -16.93
CA TRP A 108 -5.60 16.76 -15.51
C TRP A 108 -4.37 17.56 -15.09
N PRO A 109 -4.35 18.15 -13.87
CA PRO A 109 -3.14 18.71 -13.32
C PRO A 109 -2.06 17.64 -13.15
N GLU A 110 -0.81 18.06 -13.21
CA GLU A 110 0.33 17.19 -12.96
C GLU A 110 0.30 16.65 -11.52
N VAL A 111 0.86 15.45 -11.32
CA VAL A 111 0.95 14.89 -9.96
C VAL A 111 1.97 15.73 -9.19
N PRO A 112 1.65 16.20 -7.97
CA PRO A 112 2.63 16.87 -7.13
C PRO A 112 3.87 15.99 -6.91
N GLU A 113 5.06 16.58 -6.92
CA GLU A 113 6.31 15.87 -6.58
C GLU A 113 6.31 15.45 -5.10
N ASP A 114 5.80 16.33 -4.24
CA ASP A 114 5.67 16.09 -2.80
C ASP A 114 4.45 15.24 -2.47
N LEU A 115 4.66 13.92 -2.36
CA LEU A 115 3.63 12.94 -2.03
C LEU A 115 3.55 12.60 -0.52
N ALA A 116 4.28 13.33 0.32
CA ALA A 116 4.27 13.16 1.77
C ALA A 116 2.87 13.29 2.42
N PRO A 117 1.98 14.23 1.99
CA PRO A 117 0.62 14.32 2.55
C PRO A 117 -0.23 13.06 2.35
N TRP A 118 0.10 12.24 1.35
CA TRP A 118 -0.56 10.97 1.06
C TRP A 118 0.17 9.76 1.64
N SER A 119 1.20 9.99 2.47
CA SER A 119 2.00 8.94 3.13
C SER A 119 2.53 7.89 2.15
N LYS A 120 3.05 8.35 1.00
CA LYS A 120 3.49 7.47 -0.10
C LYS A 120 4.48 6.40 0.36
N GLU A 121 5.44 6.76 1.21
CA GLU A 121 6.44 5.82 1.73
C GLU A 121 5.80 4.63 2.46
N LEU A 122 4.81 4.88 3.32
CA LEU A 122 4.10 3.81 4.02
C LEU A 122 3.28 2.95 3.05
N TRP A 123 2.75 3.56 1.99
CA TRP A 123 2.02 2.84 0.95
C TRP A 123 2.97 1.95 0.14
N ASP A 124 4.13 2.45 -0.25
CA ASP A 124 5.17 1.73 -0.99
C ASP A 124 5.70 0.54 -0.14
N MET A 125 6.01 0.77 1.14
CA MET A 125 6.42 -0.30 2.07
C MET A 125 5.35 -1.38 2.24
N ARG A 126 4.07 -1.00 2.31
CA ARG A 126 2.95 -1.96 2.39
C ARG A 126 2.83 -2.77 1.09
N LYS A 127 3.00 -2.10 -0.05
CA LYS A 127 2.96 -2.72 -1.38
C LYS A 127 4.06 -3.75 -1.56
N GLU A 128 5.30 -3.37 -1.26
CA GLU A 128 6.45 -4.27 -1.31
C GLU A 128 6.24 -5.49 -0.40
N SER A 129 5.84 -5.28 0.86
CA SER A 129 5.56 -6.39 1.76
C SER A 129 4.44 -7.31 1.27
N GLN A 130 3.40 -6.75 0.64
CA GLN A 130 2.31 -7.55 0.07
C GLN A 130 2.76 -8.37 -1.14
N GLU A 131 3.61 -7.80 -1.99
CA GLU A 131 4.20 -8.45 -3.15
C GLU A 131 5.13 -9.58 -2.73
N GLU A 132 6.02 -9.33 -1.75
CA GLU A 132 6.88 -10.36 -1.15
C GLU A 132 6.06 -11.52 -0.58
N GLN A 133 5.01 -11.24 0.18
CA GLN A 133 4.13 -12.28 0.74
C GLN A 133 3.43 -13.09 -0.35
N ASN A 134 2.95 -12.42 -1.40
CA ASN A 134 2.31 -13.09 -2.53
C ASN A 134 3.30 -13.98 -3.29
N GLU A 135 4.52 -13.49 -3.54
CA GLU A 135 5.58 -14.28 -4.16
C GLU A 135 5.96 -15.51 -3.32
N GLN A 136 6.12 -15.33 -2.00
CA GLN A 136 6.37 -16.44 -1.08
C GLN A 136 5.23 -17.46 -1.12
N GLN A 137 3.97 -17.02 -1.14
CA GLN A 137 2.82 -17.90 -1.24
C GLN A 137 2.81 -18.68 -2.57
N VAL A 138 3.12 -18.01 -3.68
CA VAL A 138 3.24 -18.65 -5.00
C VAL A 138 4.39 -19.67 -5.03
N GLN A 139 5.55 -19.35 -4.43
CA GLN A 139 6.69 -20.27 -4.32
C GLN A 139 6.32 -21.50 -3.48
N MET A 140 5.63 -21.29 -2.35
CA MET A 140 5.12 -22.37 -1.50
C MET A 140 4.10 -23.26 -2.24
N GLN A 141 3.17 -22.67 -3.01
CA GLN A 141 2.24 -23.43 -3.85
C GLN A 141 2.96 -24.24 -4.94
N LYS A 142 4.09 -23.76 -5.44
CA LYS A 142 4.97 -24.47 -6.38
C LYS A 142 5.88 -25.51 -5.69
N GLY A 143 5.89 -25.59 -4.36
CA GLY A 143 6.77 -26.47 -3.59
C GLY A 143 8.25 -26.03 -3.59
N GLN A 144 8.54 -24.79 -3.97
CA GLN A 144 9.89 -24.22 -3.97
C GLN A 144 10.10 -23.46 -2.67
N ILE A 145 10.89 -24.02 -1.75
CA ILE A 145 11.26 -23.35 -0.50
C ILE A 145 12.61 -22.66 -0.73
N PRO A 146 12.73 -21.33 -0.61
CA PRO A 146 14.00 -20.65 -0.77
C PRO A 146 14.99 -21.11 0.30
N LEU A 147 16.23 -21.36 -0.11
CA LEU A 147 17.33 -21.67 0.80
C LEU A 147 17.56 -20.48 1.74
N ILE A 148 17.73 -20.76 3.04
CA ILE A 148 17.98 -19.73 4.07
C ILE A 148 19.19 -18.85 3.71
N SER A 149 20.19 -19.42 3.02
CA SER A 149 21.38 -18.70 2.56
C SER A 149 21.11 -17.67 1.45
N ARG A 150 20.03 -17.84 0.68
CA ARG A 150 19.64 -16.90 -0.40
C ARG A 150 18.77 -15.75 0.10
N LEU A 151 18.18 -15.89 1.29
CA LEU A 151 17.32 -14.87 1.87
C LEU A 151 18.16 -13.70 2.39
N ALA A 152 17.62 -12.49 2.29
CA ALA A 152 18.21 -11.32 2.92
C ALA A 152 18.25 -11.51 4.45
N GLN A 153 19.37 -11.14 5.06
CA GLN A 153 19.48 -11.17 6.52
C GLN A 153 18.53 -10.16 7.15
N SER A 154 17.71 -10.60 8.10
CA SER A 154 16.82 -9.72 8.87
C SER A 154 17.62 -8.67 9.65
N LYS A 155 16.98 -7.54 9.98
CA LYS A 155 17.59 -6.48 10.79
C LYS A 155 18.15 -7.02 12.12
N GLN A 156 17.35 -7.81 12.82
CA GLN A 156 17.75 -8.50 14.05
C GLN A 156 19.00 -9.36 13.85
N ARG A 157 19.11 -10.09 12.72
CA ARG A 157 20.28 -10.92 12.44
C ARG A 157 21.54 -10.09 12.21
N LYS A 158 21.42 -8.93 11.56
CA LYS A 158 22.52 -7.98 11.37
C LYS A 158 22.95 -7.37 12.70
N GLU A 159 22.00 -6.97 13.54
CA GLU A 159 22.24 -6.43 14.89
C GLU A 159 22.91 -7.46 15.80
N LEU A 160 22.46 -8.71 15.78
CA LEU A 160 23.09 -9.80 16.51
C LEU A 160 24.51 -10.07 16.00
N ALA A 161 24.73 -10.02 14.69
CA ALA A 161 26.06 -10.19 14.12
C ALA A 161 27.01 -9.05 14.54
N SER A 162 26.53 -7.79 14.57
CA SER A 162 27.33 -6.67 15.05
C SER A 162 27.62 -6.77 16.54
N LEU A 163 26.62 -7.13 17.35
CA LEU A 163 26.77 -7.33 18.80
C LEU A 163 27.74 -8.48 19.10
N ALA A 164 27.66 -9.59 18.37
CA ALA A 164 28.60 -10.69 18.50
C ALA A 164 30.03 -10.24 18.16
N GLY A 165 30.21 -9.42 17.13
CA GLY A 165 31.50 -8.83 16.79
C GLY A 165 32.06 -7.94 17.91
N GLN A 166 31.22 -7.12 18.54
CA GLN A 166 31.61 -6.28 19.68
C GLN A 166 32.02 -7.11 20.90
N MET A 167 31.27 -8.19 21.19
CA MET A 167 31.59 -9.12 22.28
C MET A 167 32.92 -9.85 22.05
N LEU A 168 33.18 -10.31 20.82
CA LEU A 168 34.45 -10.95 20.46
C LEU A 168 35.65 -10.02 20.60
N ARG A 169 35.46 -8.71 20.41
CA ARG A 169 36.48 -7.69 20.64
C ARG A 169 36.66 -7.33 22.12
N GLY A 170 35.76 -7.80 22.99
CA GLY A 170 35.76 -7.47 24.42
C GLY A 170 35.20 -6.09 24.75
N GLU A 171 34.54 -5.41 23.81
CA GLU A 171 33.91 -4.10 24.06
C GLU A 171 32.66 -4.23 24.92
N VAL A 172 31.96 -5.36 24.79
CA VAL A 172 30.72 -5.65 25.50
C VAL A 172 30.86 -7.01 26.18
N GLU A 173 30.67 -7.05 27.50
CA GLU A 173 30.58 -8.30 28.23
C GLU A 173 29.17 -8.88 28.12
N TRP A 174 29.08 -10.19 27.93
CA TRP A 174 27.80 -10.88 27.96
C TRP A 174 27.29 -10.96 29.39
N THR A 175 26.14 -10.33 29.66
CA THR A 175 25.43 -10.43 30.93
C THR A 175 24.02 -10.96 30.71
N ASN A 176 23.56 -11.78 31.65
CA ASN A 176 22.19 -12.25 31.67
C ASN A 176 21.42 -11.47 32.74
N ASN A 177 20.58 -10.52 32.33
CA ASN A 177 19.80 -9.65 33.24
C ASN A 177 18.54 -10.35 33.80
N VAL A 178 18.49 -11.68 33.77
CA VAL A 178 17.40 -12.47 34.34
C VAL A 178 17.58 -12.54 35.86
N VAL A 179 16.56 -12.13 36.60
CA VAL A 179 16.47 -12.33 38.06
C VAL A 179 16.37 -13.84 38.31
N LEU A 180 17.41 -14.41 38.93
CA LEU A 180 17.46 -15.83 39.23
C LEU A 180 16.61 -16.14 40.47
N ASP A 181 15.92 -17.28 40.46
CA ASP A 181 15.17 -17.72 41.64
C ASP A 181 16.12 -17.98 42.83
N PRO A 182 15.66 -17.77 44.09
CA PRO A 182 16.50 -17.92 45.30
C PRO A 182 17.12 -19.31 45.49
N LYS A 183 16.59 -20.32 44.79
CA LYS A 183 17.15 -21.68 44.76
C LYS A 183 18.58 -21.70 44.18
N TRP A 184 18.90 -20.76 43.30
CA TRP A 184 20.18 -20.70 42.58
C TRP A 184 21.26 -19.91 43.31
N ASP A 185 20.91 -19.14 44.37
CA ASP A 185 21.85 -18.32 45.14
C ASP A 185 23.01 -19.14 45.71
N LYS A 186 22.70 -20.32 46.26
CA LYS A 186 23.71 -21.24 46.81
C LYS A 186 24.73 -21.71 45.78
N ILE A 187 24.33 -21.82 44.51
CA ILE A 187 25.20 -22.25 43.42
C ILE A 187 26.06 -21.07 42.96
N LEU A 188 25.51 -19.86 42.94
CA LEU A 188 26.24 -18.64 42.61
C LEU A 188 27.31 -18.33 43.66
N GLU A 189 27.00 -18.43 44.95
CA GLU A 189 27.96 -18.23 46.05
C GLU A 189 29.12 -19.23 45.98
N LYS A 190 28.81 -20.51 45.70
CA LYS A 190 29.82 -21.56 45.52
C LYS A 190 30.70 -21.29 44.30
N LYS A 191 30.12 -20.83 43.19
CA LYS A 191 30.84 -20.46 41.96
C LYS A 191 31.71 -19.21 42.16
N ALA A 192 31.23 -18.22 42.92
CA ALA A 192 31.97 -17.01 43.24
C ALA A 192 33.20 -17.31 44.12
N LYS A 193 33.06 -18.17 45.14
CA LYS A 193 34.20 -18.64 45.95
C LYS A 193 35.26 -19.37 45.11
N ALA A 194 34.84 -20.27 44.23
CA ALA A 194 35.76 -20.98 43.34
C ALA A 194 36.46 -20.06 42.32
N LYS A 195 35.80 -19.00 41.85
CA LYS A 195 36.41 -18.00 40.96
C LYS A 195 37.48 -17.18 41.69
N ALA A 196 37.21 -16.75 42.93
CA ALA A 196 38.16 -16.01 43.76
C ALA A 196 39.42 -16.83 44.10
N GLU A 197 39.28 -18.14 44.35
CA GLU A 197 40.40 -19.05 44.58
C GLU A 197 41.23 -19.29 43.29
N GLY A 198 40.58 -19.31 42.13
CA GLY A 198 41.26 -19.44 40.83
C GLY A 198 42.00 -18.18 40.38
N GLU A 199 41.47 -16.99 40.65
CA GLU A 199 42.13 -15.70 40.37
C GLU A 199 43.32 -15.45 41.31
N ALA A 200 43.25 -15.94 42.56
CA ALA A 200 44.37 -15.89 43.51
C ALA A 200 45.53 -16.83 43.13
N ALA A 201 45.28 -17.90 42.37
CA ALA A 201 46.30 -18.81 41.85
C ALA A 201 46.97 -18.33 40.55
N ALA A 202 46.40 -17.31 39.88
CA ALA A 202 46.88 -16.78 38.60
C ALA A 202 47.12 -15.26 38.68
N GLY A 203 48.21 -14.85 39.33
CA GLY A 203 48.75 -13.48 39.21
C GLY A 203 50.27 -13.50 39.03
N PRO A 204 50.91 -12.40 38.58
CA PRO A 204 50.76 -11.67 37.33
C PRO A 204 51.91 -12.01 36.34
N THR A 205 51.65 -12.20 35.04
CA THR A 205 52.71 -12.09 34.02
C THR A 205 52.82 -10.64 33.56
N ALA A 206 53.79 -9.92 34.12
CA ALA A 206 54.25 -8.62 33.64
C ALA A 206 55.27 -8.80 32.47
N PRO A 207 55.50 -7.76 31.63
CA PRO A 207 56.07 -7.89 30.29
C PRO A 207 57.59 -8.10 30.33
N LYS A 208 58.12 -8.93 29.41
CA LYS A 208 59.55 -8.99 29.12
C LYS A 208 59.87 -7.99 28.00
N GLU A 209 60.48 -6.87 28.35
CA GLU A 209 61.35 -6.11 27.44
C GLU A 209 62.79 -6.66 27.46
N SER A 210 63.54 -6.28 26.42
CA SER A 210 64.96 -6.51 26.06
C SER A 210 65.29 -7.86 25.42
N THR A 211 65.36 -7.96 24.08
CA THR A 211 66.47 -7.54 23.20
C THR A 211 66.07 -7.76 21.74
#